data_AF-A0A7K3PR45-F1
#
_entry.id   AF-A0A7K3PR45-F1
#
_cell.length_a   1.000
_cell.length_b   1.000
_cell.length_c   1.000
_cell.angle_alpha   90.00
_cell.angle_beta   90.00
_cell.angle_gamma   90.00
#
_symmetry.space_group_name_H-M   'P 1'
#
loop_
_entity.id
_entity.type
_entity.pdbx_description
1 polymer ?
#
loop_
_entity_poly.entity_id
_entity_poly.type
_entity_poly.pdbx_seq_one_letter_code
_entity_poly.pdbx_strand_id
1 'polypeptide(L)'
;MPNGSLPLPARLCLLAWDPARTTAADTARVHHLVRAGALTELARRGLLTDDEGIVTPADLDSRTGDAVLDGLLELVRESMPHRWRTWVRLYARVTYEAAREQLVAEGYVRAERKRVLGVFPSVDYVLEGVAVARALREEARHVLEGTLPAGRLPERDAATAVLAAAAGLGVPEGAG
;
A
#
# COMPACT_ATOMS: atom_id res chain seq x y z
N MET A 1 -3.07 2.71 20.60
CA MET A 1 -2.62 1.79 19.53
C MET A 1 -1.97 2.64 18.45
N PRO A 2 -0.63 2.74 18.35
CA PRO A 2 -0.01 3.76 17.51
C PRO A 2 -0.18 3.52 15.99
N ASN A 3 -0.53 2.31 15.55
CA ASN A 3 -0.59 1.94 14.12
C ASN A 3 -2.02 1.82 13.56
N GLY A 4 -3.04 2.04 14.40
CA GLY A 4 -4.45 1.83 14.06
C GLY A 4 -5.05 2.86 13.09
N SER A 5 -4.34 3.95 12.79
CA SER A 5 -4.83 4.99 11.87
C SER A 5 -4.34 4.85 10.44
N LEU A 6 -3.27 4.09 10.17
CA LEU A 6 -2.69 4.04 8.83
C LEU A 6 -3.66 3.36 7.83
N PRO A 7 -3.86 3.93 6.64
CA PRO A 7 -4.62 3.29 5.57
C PRO A 7 -3.82 2.10 5.00
N LEU A 8 -4.51 1.15 4.34
CA LEU A 8 -3.87 -0.02 3.71
C LEU A 8 -2.65 0.31 2.82
N PRO A 9 -2.68 1.30 1.90
CA PRO A 9 -1.51 1.62 1.08
C PRO A 9 -0.27 1.98 1.92
N ALA A 10 -0.44 2.73 3.01
CA ALA A 10 0.67 3.10 3.90
C ALA A 10 1.20 1.88 4.68
N ARG A 11 0.31 1.04 5.21
CA ARG A 11 0.70 -0.22 5.91
C ARG A 11 1.49 -1.13 4.99
N LEU A 12 1.03 -1.32 3.76
CA LEU A 12 1.68 -2.17 2.77
C LEU A 12 2.99 -1.56 2.26
N CYS A 13 3.07 -0.23 2.13
CA CYS A 13 4.32 0.46 1.79
C CYS A 13 5.39 0.23 2.87
N LEU A 14 5.03 0.34 4.16
CA LEU A 14 5.92 0.05 5.28
C LEU A 14 6.35 -1.42 5.34
N LEU A 15 5.40 -2.35 5.11
CA LEU A 15 5.70 -3.79 5.08
C LEU A 15 6.67 -4.15 3.95
N ALA A 16 6.45 -3.57 2.77
CA ALA A 16 7.27 -3.75 1.60
C ALA A 16 8.57 -2.92 1.63
N TRP A 17 8.80 -2.14 2.68
CA TRP A 17 9.95 -1.27 2.76
C TRP A 17 11.25 -2.09 2.82
N ASP A 18 12.01 -2.02 1.74
CA ASP A 18 13.34 -2.59 1.62
C ASP A 18 14.18 -1.64 0.75
N PRO A 19 15.12 -0.88 1.35
CA PRO A 19 15.96 0.06 0.61
C PRO A 19 16.97 -0.64 -0.29
N ALA A 20 17.19 -1.95 -0.14
CA ALA A 20 18.17 -2.72 -0.89
C ALA A 20 17.56 -3.41 -2.13
N ARG A 21 16.28 -3.20 -2.46
CA ARG A 21 15.67 -3.81 -3.65
C ARG A 21 16.42 -3.41 -4.92
N THR A 22 16.98 -4.40 -5.60
CA THR A 22 17.91 -4.17 -6.71
C THR A 22 17.26 -4.31 -8.08
N THR A 23 16.09 -4.95 -8.20
CA THR A 23 15.47 -5.22 -9.51
C THR A 23 14.26 -4.32 -9.80
N ALA A 24 14.07 -4.00 -11.08
CA ALA A 24 12.90 -3.30 -11.57
C ALA A 24 11.60 -4.09 -11.34
N ALA A 25 11.67 -5.42 -11.40
CA ALA A 25 10.53 -6.30 -11.16
C ALA A 25 10.06 -6.25 -9.70
N ASP A 26 11.00 -6.25 -8.75
CA ASP A 26 10.69 -6.11 -7.32
C ASP A 26 10.07 -4.74 -7.03
N THR A 27 10.60 -3.69 -7.66
CA THR A 27 10.08 -2.33 -7.53
C THR A 27 8.63 -2.23 -8.05
N ALA A 28 8.36 -2.76 -9.25
CA ALA A 28 7.02 -2.77 -9.81
C ALA A 28 6.03 -3.59 -8.97
N ARG A 29 6.48 -4.71 -8.39
CA ARG A 29 5.66 -5.53 -7.48
C ARG A 29 5.23 -4.74 -6.25
N VAL A 30 6.11 -3.96 -5.64
CA VAL A 30 5.75 -3.09 -4.51
C VAL A 30 4.73 -2.04 -4.92
N HIS A 31 4.92 -1.40 -6.08
CA HIS A 31 3.96 -0.40 -6.57
C HIS A 31 2.57 -1.03 -6.75
N HIS A 32 2.49 -2.21 -7.36
CA HIS A 32 1.22 -2.94 -7.53
C HIS A 32 0.60 -3.32 -6.19
N LEU A 33 1.40 -3.74 -5.21
CA LEU A 33 0.92 -4.07 -3.87
C LEU A 33 0.29 -2.85 -3.18
N VAL A 34 0.99 -1.72 -3.18
CA VAL A 34 0.49 -0.47 -2.57
C VAL A 34 -0.77 0.01 -3.29
N ARG A 35 -0.79 -0.07 -4.63
CA ARG A 35 -1.98 0.25 -5.44
C ARG A 35 -3.16 -0.67 -5.13
N ALA A 36 -2.93 -1.97 -4.99
CA ALA A 36 -3.96 -2.93 -4.59
C ALA A 36 -4.52 -2.59 -3.20
N GLY A 37 -3.66 -2.25 -2.24
CA GLY A 37 -4.10 -1.79 -0.92
C GLY A 37 -4.98 -0.55 -0.97
N ALA A 38 -4.63 0.44 -1.79
CA ALA A 38 -5.44 1.65 -1.97
C ALA A 38 -6.83 1.33 -2.57
N LEU A 39 -6.88 0.48 -3.60
CA LEU A 39 -8.13 0.02 -4.21
C LEU A 39 -9.00 -0.75 -3.22
N THR A 40 -8.40 -1.66 -2.44
CA THR A 40 -9.10 -2.43 -1.40
C THR A 40 -9.65 -1.50 -0.30
N GLU A 41 -8.88 -0.50 0.13
CA GLU A 41 -9.34 0.44 1.16
C GLU A 41 -10.52 1.30 0.66
N LEU A 42 -10.47 1.77 -0.58
CA LEU A 42 -11.57 2.52 -1.20
C LEU A 42 -12.83 1.65 -1.35
N ALA A 43 -12.70 0.41 -1.81
CA ALA A 43 -13.81 -0.53 -1.93
C ALA A 43 -14.44 -0.84 -0.57
N ARG A 44 -13.62 -1.09 0.45
CA ARG A 44 -14.06 -1.34 1.83
C ARG A 44 -14.77 -0.14 2.46
N ARG A 45 -14.40 1.08 2.05
CA ARG A 45 -15.10 2.33 2.43
C ARG A 45 -16.36 2.60 1.61
N GLY A 46 -16.68 1.74 0.63
CA GLY A 46 -17.84 1.90 -0.25
C GLY A 46 -17.68 3.03 -1.28
N LEU A 47 -16.46 3.48 -1.55
CA LEU A 47 -16.17 4.57 -2.48
C LEU A 47 -15.90 4.10 -3.91
N LEU A 48 -15.54 2.82 -4.04
CA LEU A 48 -15.45 2.12 -5.31
C LEU A 48 -16.35 0.88 -5.24
N THR A 49 -17.13 0.66 -6.28
CA THR A 49 -17.98 -0.51 -6.48
C THR A 49 -17.49 -1.33 -7.66
N ASP A 50 -17.93 -2.59 -7.71
CA ASP A 50 -17.80 -3.43 -8.88
C ASP A 50 -19.06 -3.30 -9.74
N ASP A 51 -18.88 -2.90 -11.00
CA ASP A 51 -19.92 -2.92 -12.03
C ASP A 51 -19.47 -3.89 -13.15
N GLU A 52 -19.92 -5.14 -13.06
CA GLU A 52 -19.55 -6.21 -14.00
C GLU A 52 -18.01 -6.36 -14.20
N GLY A 53 -17.24 -6.25 -13.11
CA GLY A 53 -15.78 -6.31 -13.14
C GLY A 53 -15.08 -4.98 -13.47
N ILE A 54 -15.83 -3.91 -13.71
CA ILE A 54 -15.34 -2.53 -13.87
C ILE A 54 -15.30 -1.85 -12.51
N VAL A 55 -14.22 -1.11 -12.26
CA VAL A 55 -14.09 -0.28 -11.07
C VAL A 55 -14.87 1.01 -11.31
N THR A 56 -15.91 1.23 -10.51
CA THR A 56 -16.82 2.37 -10.65
C THR A 56 -16.85 3.18 -9.36
N PRO A 57 -16.62 4.50 -9.38
CA PRO A 57 -16.84 5.37 -8.23
C PRO A 57 -18.29 5.32 -7.77
N ALA A 58 -18.52 5.21 -6.47
CA ALA A 58 -19.87 5.20 -5.90
C ALA A 58 -20.59 6.54 -6.13
N ASP A 59 -19.84 7.65 -6.13
CA ASP A 59 -20.31 8.98 -6.48
C ASP A 59 -19.14 9.90 -6.92
N LEU A 60 -19.48 11.10 -7.40
CA LEU A 60 -18.54 12.06 -7.97
C LEU A 60 -17.89 13.02 -6.94
N ASP A 61 -18.41 13.12 -5.71
CA ASP A 61 -18.04 14.18 -4.76
C ASP A 61 -17.37 13.67 -3.48
N SER A 62 -17.53 12.39 -3.17
CA SER A 62 -17.01 11.75 -1.96
C SER A 62 -15.49 11.82 -1.90
N ARG A 63 -15.00 12.00 -0.68
CA ARG A 63 -13.57 12.05 -0.34
C ARG A 63 -13.33 11.30 0.96
N THR A 64 -12.15 10.73 1.06
CA THR A 64 -11.65 10.03 2.24
C THR A 64 -10.98 10.96 3.24
N GLY A 65 -10.49 12.13 2.79
CA GLY A 65 -9.61 13.00 3.57
C GLY A 65 -8.15 12.51 3.62
N ASP A 66 -7.85 11.40 2.95
CA ASP A 66 -6.51 10.86 2.77
C ASP A 66 -6.04 11.15 1.34
N ALA A 67 -4.94 11.88 1.19
CA ALA A 67 -4.49 12.37 -0.11
C ALA A 67 -4.15 11.26 -1.11
N VAL A 68 -3.68 10.10 -0.63
CA VAL A 68 -3.33 8.95 -1.48
C VAL A 68 -4.58 8.31 -2.04
N LEU A 69 -5.58 8.09 -1.18
CA LEU A 69 -6.85 7.50 -1.57
C LEU A 69 -7.66 8.47 -2.45
N ASP A 70 -7.69 9.75 -2.11
CA ASP A 70 -8.40 10.79 -2.87
C ASP A 70 -7.76 10.99 -4.25
N GLY A 71 -6.43 10.97 -4.36
CA GLY A 71 -5.75 11.02 -5.64
C GLY A 71 -6.02 9.82 -6.55
N LEU A 72 -6.12 8.60 -5.97
CA LEU A 72 -6.55 7.43 -6.75
C LEU A 72 -8.02 7.51 -7.15
N LEU A 73 -8.91 7.94 -6.27
CA LEU A 73 -10.33 8.07 -6.56
C LEU A 73 -10.57 9.05 -7.72
N GLU A 74 -9.84 10.17 -7.75
CA GLU A 74 -9.87 11.13 -8.85
C GLU A 74 -9.39 10.51 -10.17
N LEU A 75 -8.25 9.81 -10.16
CA LEU A 75 -7.77 9.11 -11.36
C LEU A 75 -8.80 8.12 -11.92
N VAL A 76 -9.52 7.41 -11.04
CA VAL A 76 -10.58 6.48 -11.45
C VAL A 76 -11.74 7.23 -12.11
N ARG A 77 -12.16 8.36 -11.54
CA ARG A 77 -13.21 9.22 -12.12
C ARG A 77 -12.85 9.71 -13.51
N GLU A 78 -11.61 10.13 -13.71
CA GLU A 78 -11.14 10.71 -14.97
C GLU A 78 -10.87 9.69 -16.08
N SER A 79 -10.57 8.43 -15.73
CA SER A 79 -10.04 7.44 -16.68
C SER A 79 -10.84 6.13 -16.78
N MET A 80 -12.09 6.10 -16.30
CA MET A 80 -12.98 4.95 -16.50
C MET A 80 -13.40 4.80 -17.99
N PRO A 81 -13.79 3.60 -18.46
CA PRO A 81 -13.94 2.33 -17.73
C PRO A 81 -12.69 1.44 -17.77
N HIS A 82 -12.31 0.91 -16.61
CA HIS A 82 -11.22 -0.06 -16.49
C HIS A 82 -11.54 -1.16 -15.46
N ARG A 83 -11.11 -2.39 -15.76
CA ARG A 83 -11.25 -3.54 -14.85
C ARG A 83 -10.30 -3.44 -13.66
N TRP A 84 -10.63 -4.11 -12.55
CA TRP A 84 -9.77 -4.17 -11.34
C TRP A 84 -8.30 -4.49 -11.63
N ARG A 85 -8.04 -5.53 -12.44
CA ARG A 85 -6.68 -5.95 -12.79
C ARG A 85 -5.90 -4.86 -13.53
N THR A 86 -6.57 -4.03 -14.33
CA THR A 86 -5.95 -2.90 -15.02
C THR A 86 -5.57 -1.82 -14.02
N TRP A 87 -6.48 -1.47 -13.11
CA TRP A 87 -6.26 -0.45 -12.08
C TRP A 87 -5.12 -0.77 -11.11
N VAL A 88 -4.89 -2.05 -10.79
CA VAL A 88 -3.75 -2.48 -9.97
C VAL A 88 -2.40 -2.06 -10.58
N ARG A 89 -2.32 -1.95 -11.92
CA ARG A 89 -1.08 -1.65 -12.65
C ARG A 89 -1.00 -0.20 -13.09
N LEU A 90 -2.10 0.31 -13.61
CA LEU A 90 -2.19 1.65 -14.19
C LEU A 90 -1.82 2.69 -13.13
N TYR A 91 -0.85 3.55 -13.45
CA TYR A 91 -0.26 4.57 -12.56
C TYR A 91 0.10 4.08 -11.14
N ALA A 92 0.43 2.80 -10.94
CA ALA A 92 0.71 2.25 -9.61
C ALA A 92 1.89 2.95 -8.91
N ARG A 93 2.87 3.42 -9.69
CA ARG A 93 3.99 4.22 -9.19
C ARG A 93 3.51 5.52 -8.52
N VAL A 94 2.50 6.20 -9.08
CA VAL A 94 1.98 7.46 -8.55
C VAL A 94 1.40 7.25 -7.15
N THR A 95 0.64 6.17 -6.93
CA THR A 95 0.14 5.81 -5.58
C THR A 95 1.25 5.46 -4.63
N TYR A 96 2.26 4.72 -5.09
CA TYR A 96 3.41 4.40 -4.25
C TYR A 96 4.16 5.65 -3.81
N GLU A 97 4.44 6.58 -4.74
CA GLU A 97 5.13 7.82 -4.43
C GLU A 97 4.32 8.68 -3.45
N ALA A 98 3.02 8.83 -3.66
CA ALA A 98 2.13 9.53 -2.74
C ALA A 98 2.08 8.88 -1.35
N ALA A 99 1.99 7.54 -1.27
CA ALA A 99 2.02 6.81 0.00
C ALA A 99 3.35 6.98 0.73
N ARG A 100 4.46 6.96 -0.01
CA ARG A 100 5.79 7.23 0.57
C ARG A 100 5.90 8.66 1.07
N GLU A 101 5.40 9.64 0.34
CA GLU A 101 5.39 11.05 0.76
C GLU A 101 4.53 11.26 2.01
N GLN A 102 3.38 10.60 2.10
CA GLN A 102 2.56 10.59 3.32
C GLN A 102 3.34 9.99 4.50
N LEU A 103 4.01 8.85 4.31
CA LEU A 103 4.85 8.25 5.35
C LEU A 103 6.03 9.14 5.77
N VAL A 104 6.53 9.99 4.85
CA VAL A 104 7.53 11.01 5.18
C VAL A 104 6.91 12.13 6.02
N ALA A 105 5.75 12.64 5.62
CA ALA A 105 5.02 13.69 6.34
C ALA A 105 4.61 13.24 7.75
N GLU A 106 4.26 11.97 7.92
CA GLU A 106 3.89 11.37 9.20
C GLU A 106 5.11 10.89 10.03
N GLY A 107 6.33 11.00 9.50
CA GLY A 107 7.58 10.71 10.23
C GLY A 107 7.96 9.23 10.31
N TYR A 108 7.32 8.34 9.55
CA TYR A 108 7.71 6.94 9.47
C TYR A 108 8.89 6.70 8.53
N VAL A 109 9.11 7.60 7.59
CA VAL A 109 10.21 7.57 6.62
C VAL A 109 10.91 8.92 6.62
N ARG A 110 12.23 8.94 6.52
CA ARG A 110 13.00 10.16 6.37
C ARG A 110 13.59 10.25 4.96
N ALA A 111 13.35 11.37 4.29
CA ALA A 111 13.99 11.68 3.01
C ALA A 111 15.35 12.36 3.24
N GLU A 112 16.42 11.75 2.74
CA GLU A 112 17.79 12.27 2.76
C GLU A 112 18.18 12.72 1.35
N ARG A 113 18.52 14.00 1.17
CA ARG A 113 19.09 14.46 -0.09
C ARG A 113 20.55 14.04 -0.17
N LYS A 114 20.92 13.33 -1.25
CA LYS A 114 22.30 12.98 -1.61
C LYS A 114 22.68 13.55 -2.96
N ARG A 115 23.97 13.57 -3.27
CA ARG A 115 24.49 13.96 -4.58
C ARG A 115 25.19 12.76 -5.20
N VAL A 116 24.72 12.32 -6.37
CA VAL A 116 25.37 11.28 -7.17
C VAL A 116 26.27 11.98 -8.19
N LEU A 117 27.53 11.54 -8.28
CA LEU A 117 28.57 12.16 -9.13
C LEU A 117 28.75 13.68 -8.90
N GLY A 118 28.49 14.17 -7.69
CA GLY A 118 28.68 15.58 -7.30
C GLY A 118 27.63 16.57 -7.80
N VAL A 119 26.86 16.25 -8.84
CA VAL A 119 25.93 17.21 -9.47
C VAL A 119 24.49 16.75 -9.54
N PHE A 120 24.20 15.45 -9.52
CA PHE A 120 22.84 14.96 -9.64
C PHE A 120 22.20 14.80 -8.25
N PRO A 121 21.17 15.60 -7.91
CA PRO A 121 20.44 15.39 -6.67
C PRO A 121 19.74 14.02 -6.72
N SER A 122 19.98 13.21 -5.70
CA SER A 122 19.23 11.99 -5.42
C SER A 122 18.55 12.12 -4.06
N VAL A 123 17.50 11.35 -3.84
CA VAL A 123 16.83 11.25 -2.54
C VAL A 123 16.87 9.80 -2.11
N ASP A 124 17.53 9.56 -0.98
CA ASP A 124 17.48 8.28 -0.29
C ASP A 124 16.37 8.33 0.75
N TYR A 125 15.67 7.23 0.92
CA TYR A 125 14.60 7.14 1.91
C TYR A 125 14.98 6.12 2.98
N VAL A 126 15.02 6.58 4.23
CA VAL A 126 15.41 5.79 5.40
C VAL A 126 14.19 5.49 6.24
N LEU A 127 14.02 4.23 6.66
CA LEU A 127 12.91 3.83 7.52
C LEU A 127 13.19 4.27 8.96
N GLU A 128 12.37 5.17 9.49
CA GLU A 128 12.39 5.57 10.91
C GLU A 128 11.38 4.74 11.72
N GLY A 129 10.24 4.40 11.09
CA GLY A 129 9.16 3.60 11.65
C GLY A 129 9.46 2.10 11.76
N VAL A 130 10.69 1.71 12.12
CA VAL A 130 11.13 0.30 12.17
C VAL A 130 10.25 -0.53 13.11
N ALA A 131 9.93 0.00 14.28
CA ALA A 131 9.06 -0.67 15.25
C ALA A 131 7.64 -0.90 14.70
N VAL A 132 7.12 0.06 13.93
CA VAL A 132 5.81 -0.04 13.29
C VAL A 132 5.82 -1.08 12.17
N ALA A 133 6.81 -1.03 11.28
CA ALA A 133 6.97 -2.03 10.23
C ALA A 133 7.13 -3.44 10.82
N ARG A 134 7.87 -3.60 11.92
CA ARG A 134 7.99 -4.88 12.62
C ARG A 134 6.66 -5.34 13.21
N ALA A 135 5.93 -4.47 13.91
CA ALA A 135 4.62 -4.79 14.46
C ALA A 135 3.64 -5.24 13.37
N LEU A 136 3.62 -4.54 12.22
CA LEU A 136 2.81 -4.92 11.06
C LEU A 136 3.17 -6.31 10.52
N ARG A 137 4.46 -6.67 10.49
CA ARG A 137 4.91 -8.02 10.04
C ARG A 137 4.44 -9.11 11.00
N GLU A 138 4.57 -8.88 12.30
CA GLU A 138 4.09 -9.84 13.31
C GLU A 138 2.56 -9.98 13.29
N GLU A 139 1.83 -8.86 13.18
CA GLU A 139 0.38 -8.86 13.01
C GLU A 139 -0.03 -9.68 11.78
N ALA A 140 0.58 -9.41 10.62
CA ALA A 140 0.29 -10.15 9.40
C ALA A 140 0.60 -11.64 9.53
N ARG A 141 1.73 -12.00 10.18
CA ARG A 141 2.10 -13.39 10.46
C ARG A 141 1.07 -14.09 11.34
N HIS A 142 0.68 -13.48 12.47
CA HIS A 142 -0.31 -14.06 13.38
C HIS A 142 -1.67 -14.29 12.72
N VAL A 143 -2.07 -13.38 11.82
CA VAL A 143 -3.29 -13.53 11.01
C VAL A 143 -3.18 -14.77 10.11
N LEU A 144 -2.07 -14.92 9.39
CA LEU A 144 -1.88 -16.03 8.46
C LEU A 144 -1.72 -17.39 9.17
N GLU A 145 -1.16 -17.39 10.38
CA GLU A 145 -1.04 -18.58 11.23
C GLU A 145 -2.39 -18.98 11.88
N GLY A 146 -3.44 -18.17 11.75
CA GLY A 146 -4.75 -18.47 12.32
C GLY A 146 -4.79 -18.39 13.85
N THR A 147 -3.90 -17.60 14.45
CA THR A 147 -3.78 -17.48 15.93
C THR A 147 -5.03 -16.81 16.54
N LEU A 148 -5.78 -16.05 15.73
CA LEU A 148 -7.01 -15.37 16.13
C LEU A 148 -8.23 -15.95 15.40
N PRO A 149 -9.39 -16.12 16.08
CA PRO A 149 -10.63 -16.49 15.41
C PRO A 149 -11.02 -15.45 14.35
N ALA A 150 -11.40 -15.89 13.15
CA ALA A 150 -11.72 -15.02 12.02
C ALA A 150 -12.74 -13.92 12.35
N GLY A 151 -13.76 -14.23 13.17
CA GLY A 151 -14.80 -13.27 13.57
C GLY A 151 -14.34 -12.17 14.54
N ARG A 152 -13.10 -12.21 15.02
CA ARG A 152 -12.51 -11.15 15.89
C ARG A 152 -11.43 -10.34 15.17
N LEU A 153 -11.12 -10.68 13.93
CA LEU A 153 -10.04 -10.02 13.21
C LEU A 153 -10.55 -8.75 12.51
N PRO A 154 -9.93 -7.58 12.72
CA PRO A 154 -10.27 -6.39 11.94
C PRO A 154 -10.04 -6.63 10.46
N GLU A 155 -11.03 -6.29 9.62
CA GLU A 155 -10.98 -6.52 8.18
C GLU A 155 -9.73 -5.92 7.51
N ARG A 156 -9.29 -4.74 7.99
CA ARG A 156 -8.07 -4.10 7.50
C ARG A 156 -6.81 -4.92 7.80
N ASP A 157 -6.76 -5.60 8.93
CA ASP A 157 -5.60 -6.40 9.32
C ASP A 157 -5.57 -7.69 8.47
N ALA A 158 -6.74 -8.29 8.24
CA ALA A 158 -6.91 -9.40 7.30
C ALA A 158 -6.47 -9.02 5.88
N ALA A 159 -6.95 -7.88 5.36
CA ALA A 159 -6.59 -7.37 4.05
C ALA A 159 -5.08 -7.08 3.94
N THR A 160 -4.49 -6.47 4.97
CA THR A 160 -3.04 -6.24 5.03
C THR A 160 -2.28 -7.55 4.91
N ALA A 161 -2.65 -8.56 5.71
CA ALA A 161 -1.98 -9.86 5.75
C ALA A 161 -2.09 -10.63 4.43
N VAL A 162 -3.30 -10.70 3.86
CA VAL A 162 -3.57 -11.41 2.60
C VAL A 162 -2.86 -10.75 1.42
N LEU A 163 -2.89 -9.42 1.32
CA LEU A 163 -2.19 -8.69 0.25
C LEU A 163 -0.67 -8.81 0.38
N ALA A 164 -0.14 -8.72 1.61
CA ALA A 164 1.28 -8.92 1.87
C ALA A 164 1.72 -10.34 1.46
N ALA A 165 0.98 -11.38 1.86
CA ALA A 165 1.24 -12.76 1.48
C ALA A 165 1.18 -12.97 -0.04
N ALA A 166 0.16 -12.40 -0.72
CA ALA A 166 0.03 -12.47 -2.17
C ALA A 166 1.20 -11.80 -2.92
N ALA A 167 1.85 -10.81 -2.31
CA ALA A 167 3.06 -10.20 -2.85
C ALA A 167 4.36 -10.94 -2.48
N GLY A 168 4.27 -12.00 -1.67
CA GLY A 168 5.42 -12.76 -1.16
C GLY A 168 6.12 -12.09 0.02
N LEU A 169 5.46 -11.17 0.72
CA LEU A 169 5.98 -10.53 1.92
C LEU A 169 5.54 -11.33 3.15
N GLY A 170 6.51 -11.89 3.90
CA GLY A 170 6.23 -12.56 5.17
C GLY A 170 5.88 -14.05 5.09
N VAL A 171 5.97 -14.67 3.90
CA VAL A 171 5.99 -16.13 3.81
C VAL A 171 7.44 -16.58 4.01
N PRO A 172 7.75 -17.47 4.97
CA PRO A 172 9.08 -18.06 5.05
C PRO A 172 9.38 -18.78 3.73
N GLU A 173 10.57 -18.56 3.15
CA GLU A 173 11.05 -19.39 2.05
C GLU A 173 11.03 -20.85 2.51
N GLY A 174 10.12 -21.66 1.99
CA GLY A 174 10.01 -23.07 2.39
C GLY A 174 8.63 -23.74 2.34
N ALA A 175 7.58 -23.11 1.81
CA ALA A 175 6.34 -23.81 1.47
C ALA A 175 6.18 -23.89 -0.05
N GLY A 176 6.90 -24.84 -0.64
CA GLY A 176 6.66 -25.35 -2.00
C GLY A 176 5.72 -26.55 -1.98
#